data_AF-A0A0G1KCL3-F1
#
_entry.id   AF-A0A0G1KCL3-F1
#
_cell.length_a   1.000
_cell.length_b   1.000
_cell.length_c   1.000
_cell.angle_alpha   90.00
_cell.angle_beta   90.00
_cell.angle_gamma   90.00
#
_symmetry.space_group_name_H-M   'P 1'
#
loop_
_entity.id
_entity.type
_entity.pdbx_description
1 polymer ?
#
loop_
_entity_poly.entity_id
_entity_poly.type
_entity_poly.pdbx_seq_one_letter_code
_entity_poly.pdbx_strand_id
1 'polypeptide(L)'
;MRKSKTLAIALVALSLFAAGCASSGVKKPTVFVDRYNYIPADIPSQFPNRYEHFISTKELKEFKKLLTDEERQVFIDKFWEERDTDPATSWNEYKQEIDDRIDDIVSERFFNTAGMTGLLFRSNGGFRGDMAQVYLLYGEPDIMDMLEGRSFSNLMLWVYVNPENGNILYAFLFYQKGSLGVYNLFPQDSYKMDMCSALYEVATLRSYSYPAGGMERCSEDLYRIYEEIYRSIGKGGILDGDIFVWSLFNFSQEGTLLQGKALEPPKPASEIAKQSKARVIGEAPKLSGTAETDYILASCEKCNSLIPAELQLGKEFTLLIRRSDIDWKIVGEQAEVELKVRIMLENAEGRAPLIFEKEAPFKDNKNVVVSDPQGQVVIVLLTADEVAEIPAETYQVSVYVKNIMTNKYNAWSKEFTK
;
A
#
# COMPACT_ATOMS: atom_id res chain seq x y z
N MET A 1 4.40 -82.74 -37.04
CA MET A 1 5.66 -82.31 -36.40
C MET A 1 5.36 -81.17 -35.43
N ARG A 2 5.85 -81.32 -34.18
CA ARG A 2 5.94 -80.36 -33.05
C ARG A 2 4.69 -79.61 -32.55
N LYS A 3 4.25 -80.05 -31.36
CA LYS A 3 3.44 -79.36 -30.35
C LYS A 3 4.24 -78.23 -29.66
N SER A 4 3.57 -77.14 -29.28
CA SER A 4 3.90 -76.32 -28.08
C SER A 4 2.72 -75.39 -27.78
N LYS A 5 1.75 -75.81 -26.96
CA LYS A 5 1.65 -75.58 -25.50
C LYS A 5 1.28 -74.14 -25.12
N THR A 6 -0.02 -73.99 -24.84
CA THR A 6 -0.67 -73.09 -23.88
C THR A 6 0.15 -72.74 -22.64
N LEU A 7 0.06 -71.48 -22.19
CA LEU A 7 -0.01 -71.18 -20.76
C LEU A 7 -0.70 -69.82 -20.52
N ALA A 8 -1.99 -69.90 -20.19
CA ALA A 8 -2.66 -68.88 -19.38
C ALA A 8 -2.20 -69.08 -17.93
N ILE A 9 -1.87 -67.99 -17.22
CA ILE A 9 -1.73 -68.02 -15.77
C ILE A 9 -2.57 -66.90 -15.18
N ALA A 10 -3.53 -67.35 -14.39
CA ALA A 10 -4.48 -66.58 -13.61
C ALA A 10 -3.85 -66.07 -12.30
N LEU A 11 -4.48 -65.01 -11.79
CA LEU A 11 -4.44 -64.53 -10.42
C LEU A 11 -4.44 -65.66 -9.38
N VAL A 12 -3.49 -65.61 -8.45
CA VAL A 12 -3.68 -66.12 -7.09
C VAL A 12 -3.09 -65.09 -6.12
N ALA A 13 -3.98 -64.42 -5.39
CA ALA A 13 -3.63 -63.77 -4.14
C ALA A 13 -3.39 -64.86 -3.08
N LEU A 14 -2.29 -64.75 -2.33
CA LEU A 14 -2.26 -65.25 -0.95
C LEU A 14 -1.21 -64.49 -0.14
N SER A 15 -1.72 -63.76 0.84
CA SER A 15 -1.05 -63.13 1.96
C SER A 15 -0.27 -64.13 2.81
N LEU A 16 0.95 -63.76 3.23
CA LEU A 16 1.55 -64.26 4.47
C LEU A 16 2.40 -63.16 5.12
N PHE A 17 1.94 -62.76 6.30
CA PHE A 17 2.60 -61.93 7.30
C PHE A 17 3.93 -62.52 7.75
N ALA A 18 4.96 -61.68 7.91
CA ALA A 18 5.97 -61.85 8.95
C ALA A 18 6.69 -60.53 9.25
N ALA A 19 6.27 -59.94 10.38
CA ALA A 19 7.05 -59.13 11.32
C ALA A 19 8.31 -58.39 10.81
N GLY A 20 8.12 -57.12 10.45
CA GLY A 20 9.18 -56.10 10.47
C GLY A 20 8.77 -55.00 11.44
N CYS A 21 9.51 -54.90 12.54
CA CYS A 21 9.42 -53.95 13.66
C CYS A 21 8.47 -52.75 13.49
N ALA A 22 7.49 -52.66 14.39
CA ALA A 22 6.75 -51.43 14.64
C ALA A 22 7.71 -50.33 15.13
N SER A 23 8.23 -49.53 14.21
CA SER A 23 8.61 -48.17 14.57
C SER A 23 7.31 -47.39 14.70
N SER A 24 6.94 -47.03 15.92
CA SER A 24 6.00 -45.96 16.22
C SER A 24 6.60 -44.61 15.79
N GLY A 25 6.89 -44.48 14.50
CA GLY A 25 7.09 -43.20 13.86
C GLY A 25 5.72 -42.71 13.47
N VAL A 26 5.21 -41.70 14.18
CA VAL A 26 4.17 -40.81 13.65
C VAL A 26 4.55 -40.56 12.19
N LYS A 27 3.77 -41.10 11.24
CA LYS A 27 3.91 -40.68 9.83
C LYS A 27 3.60 -39.20 9.86
N LYS A 28 4.65 -38.38 9.91
CA LYS A 28 4.53 -36.93 9.74
C LYS A 28 3.63 -36.77 8.52
N PRO A 29 2.52 -36.01 8.62
CA PRO A 29 1.65 -35.81 7.48
C PRO A 29 2.54 -35.36 6.33
N THR A 30 2.40 -36.00 5.19
CA THR A 30 3.07 -35.57 3.98
C THR A 30 2.40 -34.27 3.59
N VAL A 31 2.88 -33.17 4.18
CA VAL A 31 2.45 -31.83 3.81
C VAL A 31 2.99 -31.63 2.40
N PHE A 32 2.11 -31.66 1.41
CA PHE A 32 2.38 -31.01 0.13
C PHE A 32 2.50 -29.53 0.45
N VAL A 33 3.69 -29.08 0.84
CA VAL A 33 3.99 -27.66 0.99
C VAL A 33 3.95 -27.11 -0.42
N ASP A 34 2.89 -26.39 -0.76
CA ASP A 34 2.87 -25.52 -1.93
C ASP A 34 3.99 -24.49 -1.74
N ARG A 35 5.20 -24.82 -2.21
CA ARG A 35 6.44 -24.05 -1.95
C ARG A 35 6.33 -22.60 -2.41
N TYR A 36 5.38 -22.29 -3.28
CA TYR A 36 5.18 -20.98 -3.87
C TYR A 36 4.27 -20.07 -3.02
N ASN A 37 3.56 -20.62 -2.02
CA ASN A 37 2.50 -19.96 -1.26
C ASN A 37 2.65 -20.00 0.28
N TYR A 38 3.82 -20.32 0.84
CA TYR A 38 3.96 -20.35 2.31
C TYR A 38 4.16 -18.94 2.89
N ILE A 39 3.09 -18.34 3.41
CA ILE A 39 3.10 -17.00 4.03
C ILE A 39 2.51 -17.03 5.47
N PRO A 40 3.15 -17.64 6.47
CA PRO A 40 2.63 -17.59 7.84
C PRO A 40 3.30 -16.50 8.65
N ALA A 41 2.48 -15.74 9.37
CA ALA A 41 2.89 -14.85 10.45
C ALA A 41 2.18 -15.17 11.78
N ASP A 42 1.52 -16.32 11.85
CA ASP A 42 0.66 -16.70 13.00
C ASP A 42 1.47 -16.95 14.28
N ILE A 43 2.78 -17.17 14.14
CA ILE A 43 3.73 -17.27 15.24
C ILE A 43 4.88 -16.28 15.06
N PRO A 44 5.34 -15.62 16.15
CA PRO A 44 6.36 -14.57 16.07
C PRO A 44 7.62 -15.01 15.33
N SER A 45 8.13 -16.22 15.56
CA SER A 45 9.31 -16.78 14.88
C SER A 45 9.25 -16.82 13.35
N GLN A 46 8.06 -16.80 12.75
CA GLN A 46 7.87 -16.85 11.30
C GLN A 46 7.65 -15.47 10.66
N PHE A 47 7.56 -14.40 11.46
CA PHE A 47 7.34 -13.03 10.99
C PHE A 47 8.17 -12.63 9.76
N PRO A 48 9.49 -12.91 9.69
CA PRO A 48 10.29 -12.53 8.52
C PRO A 48 9.90 -13.22 7.22
N ASN A 49 9.21 -14.38 7.28
CA ASN A 49 8.77 -15.08 6.07
C ASN A 49 7.61 -14.35 5.38
N ARG A 50 6.76 -13.67 6.15
CA ARG A 50 5.61 -12.90 5.62
C ARG A 50 6.00 -11.48 5.23
N TYR A 51 6.93 -10.85 5.95
CA TYR A 51 7.23 -9.42 5.76
C TYR A 51 8.67 -9.16 5.29
N GLU A 52 9.30 -10.14 4.62
CA GLU A 52 10.70 -10.10 4.17
C GLU A 52 11.08 -8.80 3.45
N HIS A 53 10.21 -8.32 2.54
CA HIS A 53 10.43 -7.13 1.72
C HIS A 53 10.30 -5.79 2.48
N PHE A 54 9.78 -5.82 3.71
CA PHE A 54 9.56 -4.63 4.53
C PHE A 54 10.55 -4.52 5.69
N ILE A 55 11.30 -5.59 5.96
CA ILE A 55 12.27 -5.65 7.04
C ILE A 55 13.65 -5.28 6.48
N SER A 56 14.27 -4.24 7.01
CA SER A 56 15.63 -3.87 6.64
C SER A 56 16.65 -4.94 7.05
N THR A 57 17.79 -4.98 6.37
CA THR A 57 18.91 -5.88 6.72
C THR A 57 19.37 -5.72 8.17
N LYS A 58 19.21 -4.51 8.75
CA LYS A 58 19.54 -4.25 10.16
C LYS A 58 18.50 -4.87 11.09
N GLU A 59 17.22 -4.60 10.85
CA GLU A 59 16.10 -5.14 11.62
C GLU A 59 16.08 -6.67 11.57
N LEU A 60 16.33 -7.27 10.41
CA LEU A 60 16.40 -8.72 10.28
C LEU A 60 17.54 -9.33 11.13
N LYS A 61 18.68 -8.64 11.23
CA LYS A 61 19.80 -9.05 12.09
C LYS A 61 19.46 -8.92 13.57
N GLU A 62 18.69 -7.91 13.96
CA GLU A 62 18.22 -7.73 15.34
C GLU A 62 17.18 -8.80 15.71
N PHE A 63 16.20 -9.03 14.83
CA PHE A 63 15.19 -10.07 14.99
C PHE A 63 15.79 -11.47 15.19
N LYS A 64 16.83 -11.82 14.41
CA LYS A 64 17.52 -13.11 14.52
C LYS A 64 18.26 -13.34 15.84
N LYS A 65 18.51 -12.29 16.65
CA LYS A 65 19.13 -12.43 17.97
C LYS A 65 18.13 -12.80 19.06
N LEU A 66 16.84 -12.58 18.82
CA LEU A 66 15.77 -12.86 19.78
C LEU A 66 15.58 -14.36 19.90
N LEU A 67 15.52 -14.86 21.13
CA LEU A 67 15.54 -16.31 21.42
C LEU A 67 14.13 -16.85 21.62
N THR A 68 13.25 -16.08 22.26
CA THR A 68 11.88 -16.49 22.58
C THR A 68 10.83 -15.81 21.70
N ASP A 69 9.62 -16.38 21.64
CA ASP A 69 8.54 -15.79 20.85
C ASP A 69 7.96 -14.53 21.52
N GLU A 70 8.06 -14.39 22.84
CA GLU A 70 7.67 -13.16 23.57
C GLU A 70 8.58 -11.99 23.18
N GLU A 71 9.90 -12.20 23.13
CA GLU A 71 10.86 -11.18 22.68
C GLU A 71 10.59 -10.78 21.23
N ARG A 72 10.27 -11.76 20.37
CA ARG A 72 9.90 -11.52 18.97
C ARG A 72 8.58 -10.78 18.85
N GLN A 73 7.59 -11.06 19.69
CA GLN A 73 6.33 -10.33 19.69
C GLN A 73 6.55 -8.85 20.02
N VAL A 74 7.34 -8.54 21.05
CA VAL A 74 7.69 -7.14 21.38
C VAL A 74 8.39 -6.44 20.21
N PHE A 75 9.28 -7.14 19.49
CA PHE A 75 9.88 -6.60 18.28
C PHE A 75 8.84 -6.31 17.19
N ILE A 76 7.90 -7.24 16.96
CA ILE A 76 6.88 -7.15 15.91
C ILE A 76 5.93 -5.98 16.20
N ASP A 77 5.48 -5.85 17.45
CA ASP A 77 4.60 -4.76 17.88
C ASP A 77 5.25 -3.41 17.60
N LYS A 78 6.52 -3.26 18.02
CA LYS A 78 7.30 -2.05 17.77
C LYS A 78 7.56 -1.81 16.28
N PHE A 79 7.86 -2.86 15.51
CA PHE A 79 8.12 -2.77 14.07
C PHE A 79 6.93 -2.13 13.33
N TRP A 80 5.71 -2.52 13.71
CA TRP A 80 4.49 -1.96 13.15
C TRP A 80 4.18 -0.59 13.72
N GLU A 81 4.27 -0.39 15.04
CA GLU A 81 4.06 0.92 15.69
C GLU A 81 4.90 2.03 15.03
N GLU A 82 6.17 1.78 14.71
CA GLU A 82 7.04 2.77 14.08
C GLU A 82 6.67 3.09 12.62
N ARG A 83 5.88 2.23 11.98
CA ARG A 83 5.41 2.31 10.58
C ARG A 83 3.93 2.65 10.46
N ASP A 84 3.25 2.86 11.60
CA ASP A 84 1.87 3.26 11.61
C ASP A 84 1.69 4.62 10.94
N THR A 85 0.82 4.67 9.94
CA THR A 85 0.55 5.87 9.15
C THR A 85 -0.31 6.86 9.90
N ASP A 86 -1.28 6.37 10.68
CA ASP A 86 -2.10 7.19 11.54
C ASP A 86 -2.29 6.50 12.91
N PRO A 87 -1.41 6.75 13.90
CA PRO A 87 -1.54 6.19 15.25
C PRO A 87 -2.84 6.56 15.99
N ALA A 88 -3.70 7.37 15.38
CA ALA A 88 -5.05 7.67 15.82
C ALA A 88 -6.04 6.51 15.69
N THR A 89 -5.86 5.65 14.69
CA THR A 89 -6.70 4.47 14.51
C THR A 89 -6.39 3.40 15.54
N SER A 90 -7.36 2.52 15.77
CA SER A 90 -7.18 1.36 16.65
C SER A 90 -6.44 0.20 15.97
N TRP A 91 -6.06 0.33 14.70
CA TRP A 91 -5.29 -0.65 13.94
C TRP A 91 -4.29 0.07 13.05
N ASN A 92 -3.17 -0.59 12.76
CA ASN A 92 -2.15 -0.02 11.90
C ASN A 92 -2.57 -0.12 10.43
N GLU A 93 -2.86 1.00 9.75
CA GLU A 93 -3.35 0.95 8.36
C GLU A 93 -2.26 0.48 7.40
N TYR A 94 -1.02 0.87 7.65
CA TYR A 94 0.11 0.45 6.83
C TYR A 94 0.27 -1.08 6.84
N LYS A 95 0.12 -1.70 8.02
CA LYS A 95 0.10 -3.16 8.16
C LYS A 95 -1.10 -3.76 7.43
N GLN A 96 -2.29 -3.15 7.59
CA GLN A 96 -3.50 -3.63 6.91
C GLN A 96 -3.33 -3.61 5.39
N GLU A 97 -2.83 -2.51 4.83
CA GLU A 97 -2.57 -2.38 3.40
C GLU A 97 -1.59 -3.45 2.91
N ILE A 98 -0.52 -3.73 3.67
CA ILE A 98 0.40 -4.82 3.34
C ILE A 98 -0.30 -6.19 3.40
N ASP A 99 -1.10 -6.44 4.44
CA ASP A 99 -1.85 -7.69 4.57
C ASP A 99 -2.86 -7.87 3.42
N ASP A 100 -3.54 -6.80 2.99
CA ASP A 100 -4.44 -6.82 1.83
C ASP A 100 -3.66 -7.14 0.54
N ARG A 101 -2.47 -6.54 0.34
CA ARG A 101 -1.60 -6.83 -0.82
C ARG A 101 -1.07 -8.27 -0.80
N ILE A 102 -0.81 -8.83 0.38
CA ILE A 102 -0.47 -10.24 0.54
C ILE A 102 -1.64 -11.12 0.09
N ASP A 103 -2.86 -10.80 0.53
CA ASP A 103 -4.06 -11.55 0.18
C ASP A 103 -4.38 -11.45 -1.32
N ASP A 104 -4.10 -10.32 -1.96
CA ASP A 104 -4.19 -10.15 -3.41
C ASP A 104 -3.23 -11.06 -4.18
N ILE A 105 -2.01 -11.22 -3.67
CA ILE A 105 -1.02 -12.14 -4.26
C ILE A 105 -1.50 -13.59 -4.12
N VAL A 106 -2.00 -13.96 -2.93
CA VAL A 106 -2.50 -15.32 -2.65
C VAL A 106 -3.73 -15.64 -3.50
N SER A 107 -4.62 -14.67 -3.69
CA SER A 107 -5.85 -14.81 -4.48
C SER A 107 -5.63 -14.64 -5.98
N GLU A 108 -4.40 -14.36 -6.42
CA GLU A 108 -4.05 -14.11 -7.82
C GLU A 108 -4.92 -13.00 -8.41
N ARG A 109 -4.95 -11.81 -7.78
CA ARG A 109 -5.82 -10.67 -8.16
C ARG A 109 -5.88 -10.43 -9.67
N PHE A 110 -4.76 -10.57 -10.37
CA PHE A 110 -4.65 -10.33 -11.81
C PHE A 110 -5.12 -11.47 -12.72
N PHE A 111 -5.61 -12.59 -12.18
CA PHE A 111 -5.99 -13.78 -12.96
C PHE A 111 -6.98 -13.48 -14.09
N ASN A 112 -7.90 -12.53 -13.90
CA ASN A 112 -8.92 -12.17 -14.88
C ASN A 112 -8.55 -10.96 -15.77
N THR A 113 -7.31 -10.50 -15.74
CA THR A 113 -6.88 -9.33 -16.53
C THR A 113 -6.87 -9.66 -18.02
N ALA A 114 -7.77 -9.04 -18.77
CA ALA A 114 -7.91 -9.30 -20.20
C ALA A 114 -6.66 -8.87 -20.98
N GLY A 115 -6.25 -9.67 -21.96
CA GLY A 115 -5.15 -9.34 -22.86
C GLY A 115 -3.74 -9.50 -22.27
N MET A 116 -3.62 -9.90 -21.00
CA MET A 116 -2.33 -10.00 -20.32
C MET A 116 -2.04 -11.42 -19.87
N THR A 117 -1.02 -12.04 -20.47
CA THR A 117 -0.56 -13.39 -20.14
C THR A 117 0.66 -13.34 -19.24
N GLY A 118 0.71 -14.23 -18.25
CA GLY A 118 1.87 -14.37 -17.35
C GLY A 118 1.85 -13.45 -16.14
N LEU A 119 0.69 -12.92 -15.74
CA LEU A 119 0.51 -12.10 -14.53
C LEU A 119 0.36 -12.88 -13.22
N LEU A 120 0.23 -14.19 -13.28
CA LEU A 120 0.02 -14.99 -12.07
C LEU A 120 1.27 -14.95 -11.19
N PHE A 121 1.11 -14.53 -9.95
CA PHE A 121 2.19 -14.48 -8.99
C PHE A 121 2.77 -15.88 -8.78
N ARG A 122 1.95 -16.92 -8.62
CA ARG A 122 2.42 -18.32 -8.47
C ARG A 122 3.35 -18.77 -9.58
N SER A 123 3.07 -18.43 -10.84
CA SER A 123 3.95 -18.83 -11.96
C SER A 123 5.21 -17.99 -12.07
N ASN A 124 5.29 -16.85 -11.37
CA ASN A 124 6.37 -15.89 -11.44
C ASN A 124 7.18 -15.78 -10.15
N GLY A 125 7.38 -16.92 -9.47
CA GLY A 125 8.17 -16.98 -8.23
C GLY A 125 7.34 -16.82 -6.95
N GLY A 126 6.02 -16.68 -7.06
CA GLY A 126 5.11 -16.53 -5.93
C GLY A 126 5.44 -15.29 -5.11
N PHE A 127 5.30 -15.41 -3.80
CA PHE A 127 5.52 -14.32 -2.85
C PHE A 127 6.94 -13.70 -2.86
N ARG A 128 7.93 -14.46 -3.36
CA ARG A 128 9.33 -14.01 -3.47
C ARG A 128 9.71 -13.59 -4.89
N GLY A 129 8.76 -13.59 -5.83
CA GLY A 129 8.97 -13.15 -7.19
C GLY A 129 9.12 -11.63 -7.28
N ASP A 130 9.77 -11.17 -8.33
CA ASP A 130 10.02 -9.74 -8.52
C ASP A 130 8.72 -8.94 -8.69
N MET A 131 7.72 -9.50 -9.38
CA MET A 131 6.39 -8.86 -9.47
C MET A 131 5.70 -8.78 -8.11
N ALA A 132 5.83 -9.82 -7.28
CA ALA A 132 5.27 -9.80 -5.92
C ALA A 132 5.99 -8.76 -5.05
N GLN A 133 7.32 -8.62 -5.17
CA GLN A 133 8.07 -7.58 -4.47
C GLN A 133 7.56 -6.18 -4.83
N VAL A 134 7.42 -5.88 -6.14
CA VAL A 134 6.92 -4.57 -6.59
C VAL A 134 5.48 -4.34 -6.11
N TYR A 135 4.60 -5.34 -6.27
CA TYR A 135 3.20 -5.25 -5.82
C TYR A 135 3.09 -5.04 -4.31
N LEU A 136 3.92 -5.71 -3.51
CA LEU A 136 3.94 -5.53 -2.06
C LEU A 136 4.36 -4.12 -1.65
N LEU A 137 5.31 -3.52 -2.37
CA LEU A 137 5.81 -2.17 -2.06
C LEU A 137 4.89 -1.07 -2.58
N TYR A 138 4.31 -1.23 -3.77
CA TYR A 138 3.62 -0.16 -4.50
C TYR A 138 2.14 -0.42 -4.77
N GLY A 139 1.65 -1.63 -4.53
CA GLY A 139 0.27 -2.01 -4.80
C GLY A 139 0.01 -2.29 -6.28
N GLU A 140 -1.22 -2.05 -6.71
CA GLU A 140 -1.64 -2.21 -8.10
C GLU A 140 -1.11 -1.04 -8.95
N PRO A 141 -0.49 -1.30 -10.11
CA PRO A 141 -0.03 -0.23 -10.99
C PRO A 141 -1.21 0.50 -11.64
N ASP A 142 -1.06 1.80 -11.88
CA ASP A 142 -2.06 2.61 -12.58
C ASP A 142 -2.26 2.13 -14.02
N ILE A 143 -1.16 1.73 -14.67
CA ILE A 143 -1.17 1.18 -16.02
C ILE A 143 -0.26 -0.04 -16.07
N MET A 144 -0.75 -1.07 -16.74
CA MET A 144 0.01 -2.29 -17.01
C MET A 144 -0.17 -2.68 -18.46
N ASP A 145 0.90 -3.11 -19.12
CA ASP A 145 0.81 -3.67 -20.47
C ASP A 145 1.97 -4.64 -20.72
N MET A 146 1.93 -5.38 -21.83
CA MET A 146 3.00 -6.29 -22.22
C MET A 146 3.25 -6.29 -23.73
N LEU A 147 4.51 -6.58 -24.09
CA LEU A 147 4.95 -6.82 -25.45
C LEU A 147 5.46 -8.25 -25.61
N GLU A 148 5.13 -8.86 -26.74
CA GLU A 148 5.75 -10.10 -27.20
C GLU A 148 6.36 -9.86 -28.56
N GLY A 149 7.64 -10.21 -28.69
CA GLY A 149 8.41 -10.05 -29.91
C GLY A 149 9.01 -11.36 -30.36
N ARG A 150 9.57 -11.37 -31.57
CA ARG A 150 10.36 -12.50 -32.05
C ARG A 150 11.84 -12.31 -31.70
N SER A 151 12.32 -11.08 -31.77
CA SER A 151 13.74 -10.75 -31.58
C SER A 151 14.07 -10.28 -30.16
N PHE A 152 13.07 -10.08 -29.31
CA PHE A 152 13.24 -9.72 -27.90
C PHE A 152 12.34 -10.57 -26.99
N SER A 153 12.78 -10.69 -25.75
CA SER A 153 12.11 -11.40 -24.66
C SER A 153 10.79 -10.72 -24.33
N ASN A 154 9.77 -11.48 -23.94
CA ASN A 154 8.50 -10.87 -23.53
C ASN A 154 8.74 -9.82 -22.44
N LEU A 155 8.17 -8.65 -22.63
CA LEU A 155 8.30 -7.49 -21.74
C LEU A 155 6.95 -7.23 -21.09
N MET A 156 6.97 -6.88 -19.81
CA MET A 156 5.79 -6.47 -19.07
C MET A 156 6.13 -5.19 -18.34
N LEU A 157 5.30 -4.17 -18.48
CA LEU A 157 5.57 -2.86 -17.93
C LEU A 157 4.45 -2.48 -16.97
N TRP A 158 4.84 -2.14 -15.74
CA TRP A 158 3.97 -1.58 -14.72
C TRP A 158 4.34 -0.12 -14.50
N VAL A 159 3.39 0.77 -14.71
CA VAL A 159 3.56 2.22 -14.61
C VAL A 159 2.74 2.75 -13.44
N TYR A 160 3.40 3.52 -12.59
CA TYR A 160 2.80 4.31 -11.53
C TYR A 160 2.92 5.78 -11.90
N VAL A 161 1.80 6.48 -11.88
CA VAL A 161 1.67 7.87 -12.33
C VAL A 161 1.64 8.78 -11.11
N ASN A 162 2.35 9.91 -11.19
CA ASN A 162 2.23 10.94 -10.18
C ASN A 162 0.86 11.63 -10.32
N PRO A 163 -0.02 11.59 -9.30
CA PRO A 163 -1.37 12.13 -9.39
C PRO A 163 -1.41 13.67 -9.52
N GLU A 164 -0.33 14.37 -9.12
CA GLU A 164 -0.27 15.83 -9.16
C GLU A 164 0.02 16.39 -10.56
N ASN A 165 0.84 15.67 -11.35
CA ASN A 165 1.33 16.17 -12.63
C ASN A 165 1.15 15.20 -13.80
N GLY A 166 0.70 13.97 -13.56
CA GLY A 166 0.47 12.95 -14.58
C GLY A 166 1.75 12.32 -15.17
N ASN A 167 2.93 12.66 -14.66
CA ASN A 167 4.19 12.08 -15.13
C ASN A 167 4.36 10.64 -14.65
N ILE A 168 5.19 9.87 -15.36
CA ILE A 168 5.60 8.53 -14.91
C ILE A 168 6.49 8.67 -13.68
N LEU A 169 5.93 8.33 -12.51
CA LEU A 169 6.66 8.30 -11.25
C LEU A 169 7.62 7.11 -11.24
N TYR A 170 7.09 5.92 -11.49
CA TYR A 170 7.85 4.67 -11.59
C TYR A 170 7.41 3.85 -12.81
N ALA A 171 8.36 3.28 -13.52
CA ALA A 171 8.14 2.33 -14.59
C ALA A 171 8.95 1.06 -14.29
N PHE A 172 8.30 0.06 -13.70
CA PHE A 172 8.91 -1.24 -13.44
C PHE A 172 8.77 -2.13 -14.67
N LEU A 173 9.89 -2.28 -15.39
CA LEU A 173 9.96 -3.19 -16.54
C LEU A 173 10.35 -4.59 -16.06
N PHE A 174 9.55 -5.59 -16.41
CA PHE A 174 9.86 -6.99 -16.24
C PHE A 174 10.10 -7.65 -17.58
N TYR A 175 10.96 -8.68 -17.61
CA TYR A 175 11.26 -9.43 -18.81
C TYR A 175 11.43 -10.92 -18.51
N GLN A 176 11.03 -11.74 -19.48
CA GLN A 176 11.12 -13.18 -19.37
C GLN A 176 12.38 -13.70 -20.08
N LYS A 177 13.40 -14.14 -19.33
CA LYS A 177 14.60 -14.75 -19.94
C LYS A 177 14.24 -16.05 -20.65
N GLY A 178 14.08 -15.99 -21.97
CA GLY A 178 13.65 -17.11 -22.81
C GLY A 178 12.13 -17.33 -22.82
N SER A 179 11.65 -18.33 -23.57
CA SER A 179 10.23 -18.49 -23.90
C SER A 179 9.35 -19.18 -22.85
N LEU A 180 9.90 -19.69 -21.75
CA LEU A 180 9.17 -20.44 -20.70
C LEU A 180 9.66 -20.12 -19.26
N GLY A 181 9.99 -18.85 -18.99
CA GLY A 181 10.58 -18.41 -17.72
C GLY A 181 9.62 -17.60 -16.84
N VAL A 182 10.08 -17.27 -15.64
CA VAL A 182 9.46 -16.25 -14.80
C VAL A 182 9.80 -14.85 -15.33
N TYR A 183 8.90 -13.89 -15.15
CA TYR A 183 9.23 -12.48 -15.31
C TYR A 183 10.18 -12.05 -14.20
N ASN A 184 11.33 -11.51 -14.59
CA ASN A 184 12.31 -10.92 -13.68
C ASN A 184 12.28 -9.40 -13.87
N LEU A 185 12.55 -8.65 -12.83
CA LEU A 185 12.68 -7.21 -12.91
C LEU A 185 13.94 -6.86 -13.71
N PHE A 186 13.75 -6.00 -14.70
CA PHE A 186 14.82 -5.49 -15.52
C PHE A 186 15.62 -4.45 -14.72
N PRO A 187 16.96 -4.58 -14.62
CA PRO A 187 17.76 -3.72 -13.76
C PRO A 187 18.05 -2.36 -14.43
N GLN A 188 17.03 -1.51 -14.54
CA GLN A 188 17.04 -0.25 -15.30
C GLN A 188 18.18 0.69 -14.87
N ASP A 189 18.48 0.75 -13.57
CA ASP A 189 19.57 1.57 -13.03
C ASP A 189 20.95 1.21 -13.61
N SER A 190 21.15 -0.06 -14.00
CA SER A 190 22.42 -0.53 -14.57
C SER A 190 22.63 -0.09 -16.01
N TYR A 191 21.55 0.36 -16.68
CA TYR A 191 21.55 0.72 -18.10
C TYR A 191 21.19 2.19 -18.35
N LYS A 192 21.14 3.01 -17.31
CA LYS A 192 20.95 4.47 -17.40
C LYS A 192 22.10 5.05 -18.22
N MET A 193 21.85 5.35 -19.50
CA MET A 193 22.81 5.77 -20.54
C MET A 193 23.49 4.65 -21.36
N ASP A 194 23.12 3.38 -21.20
CA ASP A 194 23.66 2.26 -22.00
C ASP A 194 22.54 1.50 -22.71
N MET A 195 21.98 2.15 -23.74
CA MET A 195 20.88 1.61 -24.55
C MET A 195 21.25 0.29 -25.23
N CYS A 196 22.48 0.14 -25.72
CA CYS A 196 22.88 -1.05 -26.46
C CYS A 196 22.95 -2.27 -25.54
N SER A 197 23.52 -2.13 -24.34
CA SER A 197 23.52 -3.21 -23.36
C SER A 197 22.11 -3.55 -22.89
N ALA A 198 21.21 -2.56 -22.75
CA ALA A 198 19.82 -2.80 -22.38
C ALA A 198 19.08 -3.65 -23.43
N LEU A 199 19.21 -3.27 -24.71
CA LEU A 199 18.64 -4.00 -25.83
C LEU A 199 19.23 -5.41 -25.95
N TYR A 200 20.54 -5.54 -25.71
CA TYR A 200 21.21 -6.84 -25.72
C TYR A 200 20.70 -7.77 -24.60
N GLU A 201 20.41 -7.24 -23.41
CA GLU A 201 19.90 -8.04 -22.28
C GLU A 201 18.52 -8.62 -22.58
N VAL A 202 17.66 -7.90 -23.30
CA VAL A 202 16.33 -8.38 -23.68
C VAL A 202 16.31 -9.16 -25.00
N ALA A 203 17.38 -9.16 -25.80
CA ALA A 203 17.44 -9.88 -27.07
C ALA A 203 17.28 -11.40 -26.92
N THR A 204 16.54 -12.06 -27.82
CA THR A 204 16.35 -13.53 -27.80
C THR A 204 17.54 -14.30 -28.36
N LEU A 205 18.31 -13.70 -29.27
CA LEU A 205 19.48 -14.30 -29.91
C LEU A 205 20.77 -13.65 -29.38
N ARG A 206 21.63 -14.42 -28.70
CA ARG A 206 22.92 -13.92 -28.16
C ARG A 206 24.10 -14.00 -29.14
N SER A 207 23.83 -14.20 -30.45
CA SER A 207 24.90 -14.28 -31.47
C SER A 207 25.37 -12.92 -31.99
N TYR A 208 24.82 -11.82 -31.47
CA TYR A 208 25.21 -10.49 -31.87
C TYR A 208 26.58 -10.14 -31.29
N SER A 209 27.56 -9.96 -32.17
CA SER A 209 28.91 -9.54 -31.81
C SER A 209 28.84 -8.19 -31.09
N TYR A 210 29.04 -8.22 -29.76
CA TYR A 210 29.18 -7.02 -28.93
C TYR A 210 30.66 -6.67 -28.84
N PRO A 211 31.16 -5.59 -29.48
CA PRO A 211 32.52 -5.14 -29.22
C PRO A 211 32.58 -4.65 -27.77
N ALA A 212 33.33 -5.37 -26.95
CA ALA A 212 33.58 -4.98 -25.57
C ALA A 212 34.40 -3.69 -25.55
N GLY A 213 33.72 -2.55 -25.36
CA GLY A 213 34.36 -1.29 -25.02
C GLY A 213 34.06 -0.15 -25.99
N GLY A 214 33.34 0.84 -25.48
CA GLY A 214 33.33 2.19 -26.04
C GLY A 214 32.05 2.57 -26.76
N MET A 215 31.88 3.88 -26.88
CA MET A 215 30.79 4.67 -27.45
C MET A 215 30.57 4.40 -28.95
N GLU A 216 30.54 3.15 -29.38
CA GLU A 216 30.17 2.74 -30.74
C GLU A 216 28.65 2.66 -30.84
N ARG A 217 28.12 3.09 -32.00
CA ARG A 217 26.70 2.93 -32.34
C ARG A 217 26.29 1.47 -32.12
N CYS A 218 25.09 1.23 -31.55
CA CYS A 218 24.57 -0.13 -31.39
C CYS A 218 24.68 -0.89 -32.72
N SER A 219 24.94 -2.19 -32.66
CA SER A 219 24.94 -3.01 -33.87
C SER A 219 23.60 -2.87 -34.61
N GLU A 220 23.63 -3.02 -35.93
CA GLU A 220 22.41 -2.94 -36.76
C GLU A 220 21.32 -3.89 -36.25
N ASP A 221 21.72 -5.06 -35.74
CA ASP A 221 20.80 -6.03 -35.17
C ASP A 221 20.12 -5.54 -33.88
N LEU A 222 20.85 -4.85 -32.99
CA LEU A 222 20.26 -4.24 -31.79
C LEU A 222 19.34 -3.08 -32.17
N TYR A 223 19.67 -2.32 -33.22
CA TYR A 223 18.79 -1.28 -33.73
C TYR A 223 17.49 -1.85 -34.31
N ARG A 224 17.55 -3.01 -34.98
CA ARG A 224 16.35 -3.71 -35.44
C ARG A 224 15.46 -4.17 -34.27
N ILE A 225 16.05 -4.61 -33.16
CA ILE A 225 15.30 -4.92 -31.94
C ILE A 225 14.64 -3.67 -31.36
N TYR A 226 15.39 -2.57 -31.27
CA TYR A 226 14.85 -1.28 -30.84
C TYR A 226 13.63 -0.87 -31.69
N GLU A 227 13.75 -0.93 -33.02
CA GLU A 227 12.66 -0.58 -33.93
C GLU A 227 11.47 -1.54 -33.84
N GLU A 228 11.70 -2.83 -33.60
CA GLU A 228 10.63 -3.80 -33.37
C GLU A 228 9.85 -3.46 -32.09
N ILE A 229 10.54 -3.17 -30.98
CA ILE A 229 9.89 -2.77 -29.73
C ILE A 229 9.16 -1.43 -29.93
N TYR A 230 9.84 -0.42 -30.45
CA TYR A 230 9.31 0.94 -30.64
C TYR A 230 8.01 0.97 -31.47
N ARG A 231 7.92 0.14 -32.51
CA ARG A 231 6.74 0.07 -33.39
C ARG A 231 5.66 -0.88 -32.91
N SER A 232 5.91 -1.59 -31.82
CA SER A 232 4.91 -2.48 -31.23
C SER A 232 3.85 -1.68 -30.46
N ILE A 233 2.70 -2.31 -30.27
CA ILE A 233 1.63 -1.81 -29.40
C ILE A 233 1.42 -2.86 -28.32
N GLY A 234 1.26 -2.42 -27.09
CA GLY A 234 0.93 -3.26 -25.95
C GLY A 234 -0.25 -4.17 -26.24
N LYS A 235 -0.21 -5.42 -25.77
CA LYS A 235 -1.31 -6.36 -25.95
C LYS A 235 -2.61 -5.91 -25.26
N GLY A 236 -2.50 -5.15 -24.18
CA GLY A 236 -3.62 -4.49 -23.52
C GLY A 236 -4.17 -3.31 -24.33
N GLY A 237 -3.41 -2.79 -25.29
CA GLY A 237 -3.76 -1.65 -26.12
C GLY A 237 -3.68 -0.31 -25.39
N ILE A 238 -2.92 -0.25 -24.29
CA ILE A 238 -2.84 0.94 -23.41
C ILE A 238 -1.52 1.67 -23.64
N LEU A 239 -0.42 0.92 -23.74
CA LEU A 239 0.93 1.49 -23.89
C LEU A 239 1.49 1.23 -25.29
N ASP A 240 2.02 2.28 -25.91
CA ASP A 240 2.79 2.20 -27.14
C ASP A 240 4.22 1.71 -26.86
N GLY A 241 4.84 1.12 -27.87
CA GLY A 241 6.18 0.52 -27.78
C GLY A 241 7.30 1.52 -27.46
N ASP A 242 7.08 2.81 -27.70
CA ASP A 242 7.99 3.88 -27.33
C ASP A 242 8.17 4.00 -25.80
N ILE A 243 7.10 3.77 -25.02
CA ILE A 243 7.18 3.74 -23.56
C ILE A 243 7.99 2.54 -23.08
N PHE A 244 7.83 1.35 -23.70
CA PHE A 244 8.64 0.18 -23.38
C PHE A 244 10.12 0.41 -23.68
N VAL A 245 10.42 1.01 -24.83
CA VAL A 245 11.78 1.41 -25.19
C VAL A 245 12.33 2.38 -24.15
N TRP A 246 11.57 3.43 -23.81
CA TRP A 246 11.98 4.41 -22.80
C TRP A 246 12.27 3.74 -21.46
N SER A 247 11.48 2.75 -21.05
CA SER A 247 11.67 2.00 -19.80
C SER A 247 12.91 1.10 -19.80
N LEU A 248 13.50 0.76 -20.95
CA LEU A 248 14.77 -0.01 -20.97
C LEU A 248 15.96 0.79 -20.41
N PHE A 249 15.88 2.12 -20.38
CA PHE A 249 16.98 2.97 -19.92
C PHE A 249 16.54 4.09 -18.96
N ASN A 250 15.26 4.16 -18.63
CA ASN A 250 14.71 5.07 -17.63
C ASN A 250 13.78 4.33 -16.68
N PHE A 251 13.87 4.66 -15.40
CA PHE A 251 12.97 4.16 -14.36
C PHE A 251 11.87 5.18 -14.00
N SER A 252 12.17 6.47 -14.12
CA SER A 252 11.30 7.58 -13.73
C SER A 252 11.48 8.74 -14.69
N GLN A 253 10.41 9.49 -14.95
CA GLN A 253 10.45 10.65 -15.85
C GLN A 253 11.25 11.82 -15.27
N GLU A 254 11.31 11.97 -13.94
CA GLU A 254 12.15 12.98 -13.30
C GLU A 254 13.65 12.64 -13.41
N GLY A 255 13.98 11.37 -13.67
CA GLY A 255 15.35 10.90 -13.86
C GLY A 255 16.23 10.92 -12.60
N THR A 256 15.79 11.49 -11.49
CA THR A 256 16.51 11.52 -10.20
C THR A 256 16.26 10.27 -9.36
N LEU A 257 15.09 9.65 -9.52
CA LEU A 257 14.70 8.44 -8.82
C LEU A 257 15.42 7.22 -9.43
N LEU A 258 15.84 6.30 -8.55
CA LEU A 258 16.56 5.08 -8.89
C LEU A 258 15.71 3.86 -8.51
N GLN A 259 15.66 2.86 -9.38
CA GLN A 259 14.90 1.63 -9.18
C GLN A 259 15.35 0.90 -7.91
N GLY A 260 16.66 0.76 -7.70
CA GLY A 260 17.20 0.12 -6.51
C GLY A 260 16.82 0.84 -5.22
N LYS A 261 16.64 2.16 -5.26
CA LYS A 261 16.13 2.95 -4.12
C LYS A 261 14.64 2.77 -3.90
N ALA A 262 13.87 2.64 -4.97
CA ALA A 262 12.46 2.31 -4.89
C ALA A 262 12.21 0.89 -4.32
N LEU A 263 13.15 -0.04 -4.48
CA LEU A 263 13.03 -1.40 -3.94
C LEU A 263 13.58 -1.56 -2.52
N GLU A 264 14.15 -0.51 -1.92
CA GLU A 264 14.60 -0.55 -0.53
C GLU A 264 13.38 -0.69 0.39
N PRO A 265 13.48 -1.49 1.48
CA PRO A 265 12.41 -1.59 2.45
C PRO A 265 11.98 -0.20 2.93
N PRO A 266 10.68 0.09 2.96
CA PRO A 266 10.18 1.39 3.35
C PRO A 266 10.62 1.71 4.77
N LYS A 267 11.19 2.89 4.92
CA LYS A 267 11.64 3.39 6.22
C LYS A 267 10.42 3.60 7.12
N PRO A 268 10.56 3.44 8.44
CA PRO A 268 9.52 3.83 9.37
C PRO A 268 9.06 5.27 9.13
N ALA A 269 7.76 5.54 9.22
CA ALA A 269 7.22 6.89 9.09
C ALA A 269 7.92 7.87 10.05
N SER A 270 8.26 7.39 11.25
CA SER A 270 9.04 8.13 12.24
C SER A 270 10.47 8.49 11.79
N GLU A 271 11.13 7.69 10.95
CA GLU A 271 12.44 7.99 10.39
C GLU A 271 12.35 8.93 9.20
N ILE A 272 11.32 8.79 8.36
CA ILE A 272 11.01 9.73 7.26
C ILE A 272 10.74 11.13 7.84
N ALA A 273 9.96 11.22 8.92
CA ALA A 273 9.71 12.46 9.66
C ALA A 273 10.98 13.09 10.25
N LYS A 274 11.94 12.28 10.73
CA LYS A 274 13.22 12.76 11.28
C LYS A 274 14.21 13.20 10.20
N GLN A 275 14.28 12.49 9.07
CA GLN A 275 15.19 12.78 7.97
C GLN A 275 14.78 14.00 7.16
N SER A 276 13.49 14.29 7.09
CA SER A 276 12.98 15.37 6.24
C SER A 276 13.29 16.78 6.75
N LYS A 277 13.56 17.01 8.06
CA LYS A 277 13.59 18.37 8.67
C LYS A 277 12.48 19.29 8.11
N ALA A 278 11.37 18.70 7.66
CA ALA A 278 10.43 19.36 6.78
C ALA A 278 9.27 19.90 7.61
N ARG A 279 9.00 21.17 7.38
CA ARG A 279 7.94 21.96 7.97
C ARG A 279 6.60 21.37 7.50
N VAL A 280 5.78 20.85 8.42
CA VAL A 280 4.41 20.41 8.12
C VAL A 280 3.57 21.62 7.70
N ILE A 281 3.17 21.71 6.43
CA ILE A 281 2.16 22.67 5.91
C ILE A 281 1.39 22.03 4.72
N GLY A 282 0.06 21.88 4.86
CA GLY A 282 -1.07 21.83 3.86
C GLY A 282 -0.95 20.96 2.59
N GLU A 283 -1.99 20.28 2.07
CA GLU A 283 -3.45 20.53 2.04
C GLU A 283 -4.26 19.23 2.21
N ALA A 284 -5.48 19.34 2.78
CA ALA A 284 -6.42 18.22 2.88
C ALA A 284 -7.20 18.04 1.55
N PRO A 285 -7.51 16.80 1.13
CA PRO A 285 -8.24 16.56 -0.11
C PRO A 285 -9.67 17.11 -0.05
N LYS A 286 -10.19 17.55 -1.21
CA LYS A 286 -11.58 18.01 -1.37
C LYS A 286 -12.56 16.89 -1.00
N LEU A 287 -13.41 17.15 0.00
CA LEU A 287 -14.52 16.28 0.37
C LEU A 287 -15.68 16.45 -0.62
N SER A 288 -16.09 15.36 -1.25
CA SER A 288 -17.34 15.25 -1.98
C SER A 288 -18.44 14.75 -1.04
N GLY A 289 -19.25 15.67 -0.53
CA GLY A 289 -20.45 15.35 0.25
C GLY A 289 -21.46 16.47 0.10
N THR A 290 -22.65 16.13 -0.40
CA THR A 290 -23.73 17.07 -0.73
C THR A 290 -24.24 17.83 0.48
N ALA A 291 -24.57 19.10 0.24
CA ALA A 291 -25.27 19.97 1.16
C ALA A 291 -26.65 19.41 1.58
N GLU A 292 -27.07 19.84 2.77
CA GLU A 292 -28.42 19.77 3.34
C GLU A 292 -28.74 18.56 4.27
N THR A 293 -28.48 18.80 5.57
CA THR A 293 -29.08 18.24 6.81
C THR A 293 -28.77 16.80 7.25
N ASP A 294 -27.91 16.74 8.28
CA ASP A 294 -28.11 16.19 9.63
C ASP A 294 -28.73 14.79 9.78
N TYR A 295 -27.83 13.80 9.82
CA TYR A 295 -27.65 12.75 10.84
C TYR A 295 -27.12 11.47 10.16
N ILE A 296 -25.88 11.08 10.45
CA ILE A 296 -25.44 9.69 10.30
C ILE A 296 -25.26 9.13 11.71
N LEU A 297 -26.27 8.39 12.17
CA LEU A 297 -26.24 7.63 13.42
C LEU A 297 -25.47 6.32 13.20
N ALA A 298 -24.23 6.30 13.68
CA ALA A 298 -23.60 5.24 14.47
C ALA A 298 -22.15 5.69 14.66
N SER A 299 -21.68 5.75 15.90
CA SER A 299 -20.25 5.84 16.21
C SER A 299 -19.57 4.68 15.48
N CYS A 300 -18.99 4.98 14.34
CA CYS A 300 -18.25 4.01 13.59
C CYS A 300 -16.97 3.77 14.38
N GLU A 301 -16.89 2.63 15.05
CA GLU A 301 -15.72 2.17 15.80
C GLU A 301 -14.46 2.12 14.92
N LYS A 302 -14.66 2.12 13.59
CA LYS A 302 -13.65 2.14 12.52
C LYS A 302 -13.47 3.51 11.85
N CYS A 303 -14.02 4.57 12.40
CA CYS A 303 -13.89 5.89 11.82
C CYS A 303 -13.14 6.75 12.85
N ASN A 304 -12.03 7.37 12.43
CA ASN A 304 -11.32 8.35 13.24
C ASN A 304 -12.14 9.64 13.34
N SER A 305 -13.37 9.56 13.89
CA SER A 305 -14.37 10.59 13.81
C SER A 305 -15.27 10.66 15.05
N LEU A 306 -15.68 11.89 15.37
CA LEU A 306 -16.58 12.27 16.45
C LEU A 306 -18.07 12.28 15.99
N ILE A 307 -18.40 11.70 14.82
CA ILE A 307 -19.79 11.64 14.33
C ILE A 307 -20.58 10.62 15.18
N PRO A 308 -21.64 11.05 15.85
CA PRO A 308 -22.52 12.16 15.49
C PRO A 308 -22.35 13.44 16.34
N ALA A 309 -21.91 14.53 15.70
CA ALA A 309 -21.89 15.87 16.27
C ALA A 309 -22.46 16.89 15.27
N GLU A 310 -23.23 17.85 15.77
CA GLU A 310 -23.93 18.85 14.98
C GLU A 310 -23.23 20.21 15.09
N LEU A 311 -22.88 20.80 13.94
CA LEU A 311 -22.30 22.12 13.87
C LEU A 311 -23.40 23.17 13.73
N GLN A 312 -23.46 24.09 14.70
CA GLN A 312 -24.36 25.23 14.69
C GLN A 312 -23.57 26.52 14.47
N LEU A 313 -23.93 27.25 13.41
CA LEU A 313 -23.35 28.54 13.05
C LEU A 313 -24.40 29.62 13.31
N GLY A 314 -24.09 30.57 14.19
CA GLY A 314 -25.02 31.63 14.58
C GLY A 314 -24.30 32.75 15.31
N LYS A 315 -24.87 33.23 16.43
CA LYS A 315 -24.21 34.21 17.31
C LYS A 315 -22.91 33.67 17.91
N GLU A 316 -22.85 32.36 18.08
CA GLU A 316 -21.66 31.59 18.44
C GLU A 316 -21.53 30.47 17.42
N PHE A 317 -20.31 29.96 17.21
CA PHE A 317 -20.13 28.71 16.50
C PHE A 317 -19.98 27.62 17.54
N THR A 318 -20.91 26.68 17.55
CA THR A 318 -20.98 25.65 18.59
C THR A 318 -21.06 24.26 17.99
N LEU A 319 -20.53 23.31 18.75
CA LEU A 319 -20.64 21.89 18.47
C LEU A 319 -21.55 21.25 19.51
N LEU A 320 -22.67 20.71 19.06
CA LEU A 320 -23.60 19.95 19.87
C LEU A 320 -23.28 18.46 19.71
N ILE A 321 -22.92 17.79 20.80
CA ILE A 321 -22.43 16.41 20.77
C ILE A 321 -22.94 15.65 22.00
N ARG A 322 -23.25 14.36 21.87
CA ARG A 322 -23.65 13.55 23.04
C ARG A 322 -22.44 13.22 23.89
N ARG A 323 -22.63 13.12 25.21
CA ARG A 323 -21.55 12.73 26.13
C ARG A 323 -20.95 11.37 25.80
N SER A 324 -21.74 10.42 25.31
CA SER A 324 -21.28 9.10 24.86
C SER A 324 -20.36 9.13 23.65
N ASP A 325 -20.41 10.21 22.86
CA ASP A 325 -19.68 10.32 21.60
C ASP A 325 -18.36 11.09 21.76
N ILE A 326 -18.10 11.63 22.97
CA ILE A 326 -16.83 12.25 23.36
C ILE A 326 -15.94 11.21 24.04
N ASP A 327 -14.71 11.10 23.56
CA ASP A 327 -13.67 10.38 24.30
C ASP A 327 -13.15 11.27 25.45
N TRP A 328 -13.63 11.00 26.66
CA TRP A 328 -13.28 11.75 27.86
C TRP A 328 -12.00 11.27 28.51
N LYS A 329 -11.18 12.21 28.98
CA LYS A 329 -10.11 11.96 29.95
C LYS A 329 -10.65 12.22 31.35
N ILE A 330 -10.69 11.21 32.20
CA ILE A 330 -11.13 11.38 33.59
C ILE A 330 -9.99 11.89 34.47
N VAL A 331 -10.17 13.06 35.08
CA VAL A 331 -9.22 13.69 36.01
C VAL A 331 -9.94 13.97 37.33
N GLY A 332 -9.78 13.08 38.30
CA GLY A 332 -10.51 13.15 39.57
C GLY A 332 -12.02 12.98 39.37
N GLU A 333 -12.79 14.00 39.76
CA GLU A 333 -14.25 14.08 39.59
C GLU A 333 -14.67 14.78 38.28
N GLN A 334 -13.71 15.19 37.45
CA GLN A 334 -13.96 15.85 36.16
C GLN A 334 -13.71 14.88 34.99
N ALA A 335 -14.50 15.04 33.94
CA ALA A 335 -14.26 14.48 32.63
C ALA A 335 -13.81 15.63 31.72
N GLU A 336 -12.62 15.54 31.15
CA GLU A 336 -12.00 16.60 30.35
C GLU A 336 -11.81 16.13 28.91
N VAL A 337 -12.00 17.04 27.96
CA VAL A 337 -11.64 16.84 26.54
C VAL A 337 -10.98 18.10 26.02
N GLU A 338 -9.97 17.94 25.19
CA GLU A 338 -9.29 19.05 24.53
C GLU A 338 -9.39 18.86 23.01
N LEU A 339 -10.02 19.83 22.35
CA LEU A 339 -10.24 19.80 20.91
C LEU A 339 -9.36 20.82 20.21
N LYS A 340 -8.63 20.42 19.20
CA LYS A 340 -7.98 21.33 18.26
C LYS A 340 -8.97 21.72 17.17
N VAL A 341 -9.20 23.01 17.00
CA VAL A 341 -10.24 23.56 16.12
C VAL A 341 -9.58 24.45 15.08
N ARG A 342 -9.95 24.26 13.81
CA ARG A 342 -9.61 25.13 12.69
C ARG A 342 -10.88 25.52 11.93
N ILE A 343 -11.14 26.81 11.80
CA ILE A 343 -12.31 27.35 11.10
C ILE A 343 -11.81 28.26 9.99
N MET A 344 -12.30 28.03 8.78
CA MET A 344 -11.98 28.80 7.58
C MET A 344 -13.27 29.40 7.03
N LEU A 345 -13.31 30.70 6.83
CA LEU A 345 -14.42 31.40 6.19
C LEU A 345 -13.97 31.94 4.84
N GLU A 346 -14.52 31.39 3.77
CA GLU A 346 -14.27 31.79 2.40
C GLU A 346 -15.44 32.64 1.89
N ASN A 347 -15.17 33.83 1.38
CA ASN A 347 -16.22 34.65 0.79
C ASN A 347 -16.33 34.38 -0.73
N ALA A 348 -17.50 34.67 -1.29
CA ALA A 348 -17.77 34.45 -2.72
C ALA A 348 -16.92 35.35 -3.64
N GLU A 349 -16.35 36.44 -3.12
CA GLU A 349 -15.55 37.41 -3.87
C GLU A 349 -14.07 37.00 -4.02
N GLY A 350 -13.67 35.83 -3.49
CA GLY A 350 -12.31 35.30 -3.65
C GLY A 350 -11.25 36.07 -2.85
N ARG A 351 -11.64 36.74 -1.76
CA ARG A 351 -10.69 37.34 -0.81
C ARG A 351 -10.00 36.24 0.01
N ALA A 352 -8.87 36.59 0.62
CA ALA A 352 -8.16 35.65 1.49
C ALA A 352 -9.09 35.15 2.61
N PRO A 353 -9.13 33.83 2.88
CA PRO A 353 -10.04 33.27 3.88
C PRO A 353 -9.68 33.77 5.28
N LEU A 354 -10.70 34.00 6.11
CA LEU A 354 -10.50 34.24 7.54
C LEU A 354 -10.27 32.89 8.22
N ILE A 355 -9.15 32.77 8.94
CA ILE A 355 -8.74 31.50 9.56
C ILE A 355 -8.65 31.70 11.07
N PHE A 356 -9.35 30.85 11.81
CA PHE A 356 -9.24 30.74 13.27
C PHE A 356 -8.69 29.37 13.62
N GLU A 357 -7.59 29.33 14.37
CA GLU A 357 -6.98 28.10 14.89
C GLU A 357 -6.78 28.23 16.40
N LYS A 358 -7.40 27.33 17.17
CA LYS A 358 -7.26 27.32 18.62
C LYS A 358 -7.54 25.95 19.23
N GLU A 359 -7.18 25.82 20.50
CA GLU A 359 -7.55 24.70 21.36
C GLU A 359 -8.80 25.09 22.15
N ALA A 360 -9.79 24.21 22.17
CA ALA A 360 -11.06 24.35 22.86
C ALA A 360 -11.13 23.28 23.97
N PRO A 361 -10.57 23.57 25.17
CA PRO A 361 -10.72 22.68 26.31
C PRO A 361 -12.15 22.73 26.84
N PHE A 362 -12.73 21.56 27.12
CA PHE A 362 -14.05 21.42 27.70
C PHE A 362 -14.00 20.44 28.89
N LYS A 363 -14.80 20.73 29.92
CA LYS A 363 -14.89 19.90 31.12
C LYS A 363 -16.35 19.65 31.48
N ASP A 364 -16.64 18.42 31.89
CA ASP A 364 -17.92 18.01 32.44
C ASP A 364 -17.72 17.23 33.76
N ASN A 365 -18.80 16.98 34.49
CA ASN A 365 -18.78 16.17 35.70
C ASN A 365 -18.75 14.68 35.34
N LYS A 366 -17.78 13.94 35.89
CA LYS A 366 -17.62 12.50 35.66
C LYS A 366 -18.91 11.71 35.96
N ASN A 367 -19.60 12.03 37.06
CA ASN A 367 -20.81 11.31 37.46
C ASN A 367 -21.95 11.54 36.47
N VAL A 368 -22.01 12.72 35.85
CA VAL A 368 -23.02 13.05 34.82
C VAL A 368 -22.70 12.35 33.51
N VAL A 369 -21.42 12.30 33.09
CA VAL A 369 -21.00 11.55 31.88
C VAL A 369 -21.38 10.08 31.97
N VAL A 370 -21.28 9.48 33.17
CA VAL A 370 -21.62 8.06 33.38
C VAL A 370 -23.14 7.86 33.52
N SER A 371 -23.85 8.75 34.23
CA SER A 371 -25.28 8.58 34.51
C SER A 371 -26.22 9.05 33.39
N ASP A 372 -25.77 9.99 32.56
CA ASP A 372 -26.51 10.53 31.41
C ASP A 372 -25.62 10.56 30.15
N PRO A 373 -25.26 9.38 29.60
CA PRO A 373 -24.40 9.29 28.42
C PRO A 373 -25.08 9.82 27.14
N GLN A 374 -26.42 9.82 27.09
CA GLN A 374 -27.17 10.30 25.92
C GLN A 374 -27.43 11.81 25.96
N GLY A 375 -27.23 12.47 27.11
CA GLY A 375 -27.33 13.92 27.20
C GLY A 375 -26.32 14.62 26.30
N GLN A 376 -26.77 15.72 25.68
CA GLN A 376 -25.93 16.54 24.81
C GLN A 376 -25.19 17.61 25.61
N VAL A 377 -23.98 17.92 25.15
CA VAL A 377 -23.17 19.04 25.61
C VAL A 377 -22.90 19.98 24.44
N VAL A 378 -22.70 21.26 24.78
CA VAL A 378 -22.40 22.32 23.81
C VAL A 378 -20.96 22.76 24.03
N ILE A 379 -20.13 22.60 23.01
CA ILE A 379 -18.74 23.08 23.01
C ILE A 379 -18.68 24.32 22.12
N VAL A 380 -18.23 25.45 22.69
CA VAL A 380 -18.10 26.71 21.96
C VAL A 380 -16.80 26.70 21.16
N LEU A 381 -16.92 26.77 19.84
CA LEU A 381 -15.81 26.83 18.88
C LEU A 381 -15.43 28.28 18.55
N LEU A 382 -16.40 29.19 18.43
CA LEU A 382 -16.18 30.65 18.43
C LEU A 382 -17.19 31.32 19.35
N THR A 383 -16.71 32.23 20.19
CA THR A 383 -17.52 33.01 21.12
C THR A 383 -18.30 34.09 20.39
N ALA A 384 -19.27 34.68 21.06
CA ALA A 384 -20.06 35.77 20.50
C ALA A 384 -19.22 36.99 20.10
N ASP A 385 -18.17 37.28 20.87
CA ASP A 385 -17.26 38.40 20.59
C ASP A 385 -16.40 38.11 19.36
N GLU A 386 -15.86 36.89 19.23
CA GLU A 386 -15.08 36.46 18.06
C GLU A 386 -15.94 36.47 16.80
N VAL A 387 -17.17 35.96 16.88
CA VAL A 387 -18.11 36.00 15.75
C VAL A 387 -18.46 37.44 15.42
N ALA A 388 -18.61 38.33 16.40
CA ALA A 388 -18.92 39.76 16.20
C ALA A 388 -17.82 40.51 15.42
N GLU A 389 -16.57 40.05 15.41
CA GLU A 389 -15.47 40.65 14.64
C GLU A 389 -15.48 40.28 13.14
N ILE A 390 -16.18 39.22 12.75
CA ILE A 390 -16.27 38.78 11.35
C ILE A 390 -17.02 39.83 10.49
N PRO A 391 -16.58 40.22 9.28
CA PRO A 391 -17.35 41.15 8.45
C PRO A 391 -18.74 40.60 8.07
N ALA A 392 -19.75 41.46 7.94
CA ALA A 392 -21.12 41.07 7.57
C ALA A 392 -21.19 40.71 6.07
N GLU A 393 -21.03 39.43 5.75
CA GLU A 393 -21.07 38.84 4.41
C GLU A 393 -21.62 37.40 4.49
N THR A 394 -21.80 36.77 3.33
CA THR A 394 -22.07 35.32 3.23
C THR A 394 -20.76 34.58 2.98
N TYR A 395 -20.51 33.55 3.78
CA TYR A 395 -19.30 32.74 3.76
C TYR A 395 -19.61 31.27 3.54
N GLN A 396 -18.75 30.58 2.80
CA GLN A 396 -18.59 29.14 2.92
C GLN A 396 -17.68 28.87 4.12
N VAL A 397 -18.21 28.27 5.17
CA VAL A 397 -17.48 28.00 6.41
C VAL A 397 -17.07 26.54 6.45
N SER A 398 -15.76 26.29 6.49
CA SER A 398 -15.17 24.97 6.69
C SER A 398 -14.63 24.86 8.12
N VAL A 399 -15.14 23.90 8.88
CA VAL A 399 -14.76 23.68 10.29
C VAL A 399 -14.13 22.31 10.43
N TYR A 400 -12.93 22.26 11.00
CA TYR A 400 -12.19 21.05 11.32
C TYR A 400 -12.00 20.98 12.83
N VAL A 401 -12.39 19.86 13.45
CA VAL A 401 -12.24 19.63 14.88
C VAL A 401 -11.53 18.30 15.08
N LYS A 402 -10.51 18.25 15.94
CA LYS A 402 -9.75 17.05 16.27
C LYS A 402 -9.63 16.89 17.78
N ASN A 403 -10.02 15.75 18.32
CA ASN A 403 -9.73 15.40 19.71
C ASN A 403 -8.21 15.18 19.85
N ILE A 404 -7.53 15.91 20.72
CA ILE A 404 -6.07 15.84 20.86
C ILE A 404 -5.63 14.50 21.46
N MET A 405 -6.46 13.91 22.32
CA MET A 405 -6.14 12.65 22.99
C MET A 405 -6.31 11.45 22.06
N THR A 406 -7.43 11.37 21.35
CA THR A 406 -7.76 10.21 20.51
C THR A 406 -7.49 10.42 19.04
N ASN A 407 -7.08 11.63 18.64
CA ASN A 407 -6.89 12.05 17.25
C ASN A 407 -8.13 11.92 16.34
N LYS A 408 -9.29 11.48 16.85
CA LYS A 408 -10.56 11.47 16.11
C LYS A 408 -10.91 12.88 15.66
N TYR A 409 -11.38 13.01 14.41
CA TYR A 409 -11.62 14.29 13.78
C TYR A 409 -12.94 14.33 13.02
N ASN A 410 -13.52 15.53 12.92
CA ASN A 410 -14.65 15.80 12.04
C ASN A 410 -14.35 17.03 11.19
N ALA A 411 -14.94 17.06 10.01
CA ALA A 411 -14.97 18.22 9.14
C ALA A 411 -16.41 18.52 8.72
N TRP A 412 -16.76 19.80 8.67
CA TRP A 412 -18.03 20.28 8.15
C TRP A 412 -17.79 21.41 7.16
N SER A 413 -18.68 21.53 6.19
CA SER A 413 -18.75 22.68 5.30
C SER A 413 -20.20 23.18 5.25
N LYS A 414 -20.43 24.44 5.62
CA LYS A 414 -21.78 25.02 5.70
C LYS A 414 -21.74 26.49 5.31
N GLU A 415 -22.76 26.95 4.60
CA GLU A 415 -22.95 28.37 4.33
C GLU A 415 -23.36 29.09 5.62
N PHE A 416 -22.77 30.26 5.87
CA PHE A 416 -23.09 31.14 6.99
C PHE A 416 -23.22 32.57 6.48
N THR A 417 -24.38 33.18 6.71
CA THR A 417 -24.58 34.61 6.49
C THR A 417 -24.61 35.29 7.85
N LYS A 418 -23.69 36.23 8.05
CA LYS A 418 -23.58 36.97 9.32
C LYS A 418 -24.55 38.14 9.41
#